data_AF-A0A1X7TC52-F1
#
_entry.id   AF-A0A1X7TC52-F1
#
_cell.length_a   1.000
_cell.length_b   1.000
_cell.length_c   1.000
_cell.angle_alpha   90.00
_cell.angle_beta   90.00
_cell.angle_gamma   90.00
#
_symmetry.space_group_name_H-M   'P 1'
#
loop_
_entity.id
_entity.type
_entity.pdbx_description
1 polymer ?
#
loop_
_entity_poly.entity_id
_entity_poly.type
_entity_poly.pdbx_seq_one_letter_code
_entity_poly.pdbx_strand_id
1 'polypeptide(L)'
;MRDRMACKRKLWSQTAMEEAVKTVKDEGSGLRQAARAYNVPVETLRRRVNGTVEVNCKPGPPTVLTKEEEDMIYNYLVQMSDMGYGLSRETVMSIAYKVAEKLKKQHPFTGESAGRSWLDGFRRRHPSITIRTPLPLSYNRAVSANIDTVNDFFGKIGGVYGRLNLISKP
;
A
#
# COMPACT_ATOMS: atom_id res chain seq x y z
N MET A 1 26.97 -17.84 -10.65
CA MET A 1 26.14 -17.21 -9.60
C MET A 1 27.07 -16.55 -8.60
N ARG A 2 27.15 -15.21 -8.55
CA ARG A 2 27.87 -14.51 -7.48
C ARG A 2 26.88 -14.22 -6.38
N ASP A 3 26.97 -15.00 -5.30
CA ASP A 3 26.25 -14.72 -4.07
C ASP A 3 26.82 -13.41 -3.51
N ARG A 4 26.09 -12.30 -3.68
CA ARG A 4 26.49 -11.03 -3.07
C ARG A 4 26.21 -11.20 -1.58
N MET A 5 27.24 -11.47 -0.78
CA MET A 5 27.15 -11.37 0.67
C MET A 5 26.49 -10.03 1.02
N ALA A 6 25.24 -10.08 1.47
CA ALA A 6 24.52 -8.90 1.86
C ALA A 6 25.16 -8.36 3.14
N CYS A 7 25.91 -7.26 3.03
CA CYS A 7 26.39 -6.53 4.19
C CYS A 7 25.17 -6.15 5.04
N LYS A 8 25.09 -6.69 6.27
CA LYS A 8 23.99 -6.42 7.20
C LYS A 8 24.01 -4.93 7.55
N ARG A 9 23.04 -4.17 7.04
CA ARG A 9 22.86 -2.74 7.34
C ARG A 9 22.01 -2.58 8.59
N LYS A 10 22.25 -1.51 9.36
CA LYS A 10 21.49 -1.16 10.58
C LYS A 10 21.43 -2.33 11.58
N LEU A 11 22.60 -2.69 12.12
CA LEU A 11 22.77 -3.77 13.13
C LEU A 11 22.19 -3.41 14.52
N TRP A 12 21.65 -2.21 14.69
CA TRP A 12 21.08 -1.71 15.93
C TRP A 12 19.54 -1.67 15.87
N SER A 13 18.87 -1.93 16.99
CA SER A 13 17.41 -1.84 17.09
C SER A 13 16.95 -0.38 17.21
N GLN A 14 15.74 -0.11 16.73
CA GLN A 14 15.14 1.23 16.83
C GLN A 14 15.03 1.69 18.28
N THR A 15 14.59 0.80 19.17
CA THR A 15 14.44 1.06 20.62
C THR A 15 15.75 1.44 21.28
N ALA A 16 16.85 0.71 20.98
CA ALA A 16 18.17 1.02 21.51
C ALA A 16 18.67 2.40 21.05
N MET A 17 18.34 2.81 19.82
CA MET A 17 18.67 4.15 19.33
C MET A 17 17.82 5.24 19.98
N GLU A 18 16.54 5.00 20.22
CA GLU A 18 15.65 5.93 20.91
C GLU A 18 16.08 6.16 22.36
N GLU A 19 16.41 5.08 23.09
CA GLU A 19 16.96 5.13 24.44
C GLU A 19 18.32 5.83 24.48
N ALA A 20 19.22 5.53 23.53
CA ALA A 20 20.50 6.22 23.42
C ALA A 20 20.37 7.73 23.13
N VAL A 21 19.35 8.15 22.37
CA VAL A 21 19.09 9.57 22.12
C VAL A 21 18.52 10.25 23.36
N LYS A 22 17.62 9.58 24.10
CA LYS A 22 17.06 10.09 25.35
C LYS A 22 18.13 10.28 26.42
N THR A 23 18.97 9.28 26.67
CA THR A 23 20.06 9.39 27.67
C THR A 23 21.04 10.54 27.36
N VAL A 24 21.33 10.81 26.09
CA VAL A 24 22.20 11.93 25.72
C VAL A 24 21.49 13.29 25.87
N LYS A 25 20.20 13.39 25.53
CA LYS A 25 19.46 14.66 25.56
C LYS A 25 18.93 15.03 26.95
N ASP A 26 18.41 14.04 27.67
CA ASP A 26 17.68 14.21 28.92
C ASP A 26 18.60 14.04 30.13
N GLU A 27 19.52 13.06 30.11
CA GLU A 27 20.42 12.75 31.23
C GLU A 27 21.81 13.40 31.10
N GLY A 28 22.11 14.03 29.96
CA GLY A 28 23.40 14.68 29.70
C GLY A 28 24.58 13.73 29.58
N SER A 29 24.34 12.44 29.35
CA SER A 29 25.40 11.43 29.18
C SER A 29 26.25 11.68 27.93
N GLY A 30 27.56 11.42 28.03
CA GLY A 30 28.47 11.61 26.91
C GLY A 30 28.16 10.70 25.72
N LEU A 31 28.22 11.22 24.49
CA LEU A 31 27.89 10.48 23.24
C LEU A 31 28.55 9.10 23.14
N ARG A 32 29.83 8.98 23.52
CA ARG A 32 30.57 7.71 23.46
C ARG A 32 30.14 6.72 24.55
N GLN A 33 29.70 7.22 25.70
CA GLN A 33 29.22 6.39 26.81
C GLN A 33 27.86 5.79 26.46
N ALA A 34 26.91 6.61 26.01
CA ALA A 34 25.60 6.14 25.54
C ALA A 34 25.76 5.16 24.35
N ALA A 35 26.63 5.47 23.40
CA ALA A 35 26.89 4.57 22.27
C ALA A 35 27.39 3.18 22.68
N ARG A 36 28.24 3.10 23.71
CA ARG A 36 28.73 1.83 24.25
C ARG A 36 27.65 1.08 25.04
N ALA A 37 26.87 1.80 25.85
CA ALA A 37 25.82 1.22 26.67
C ALA A 37 24.73 0.55 25.81
N TYR A 38 24.30 1.22 24.74
CA TYR A 38 23.23 0.75 23.86
C TYR A 38 23.74 0.01 22.60
N ASN A 39 25.05 -0.21 22.49
CA ASN A 39 25.70 -0.85 21.34
C ASN A 39 25.29 -0.22 19.98
N VAL A 40 25.27 1.12 19.92
CA VAL A 40 24.95 1.89 18.71
C VAL A 40 26.20 2.61 18.18
N PRO A 41 26.36 2.78 16.86
CA PRO A 41 27.51 3.52 16.33
C PRO A 41 27.47 5.00 16.73
N VAL A 42 28.59 5.50 17.27
CA VAL A 42 28.72 6.88 17.80
C VAL A 42 28.28 7.94 16.79
N GLU A 43 28.74 7.84 15.54
CA GLU A 43 28.41 8.83 14.50
C GLU A 43 26.93 8.78 14.11
N THR A 44 26.32 7.59 14.16
CA THR A 44 24.89 7.41 13.86
C THR A 44 24.00 8.01 14.96
N LEU A 45 24.44 7.89 16.21
CA LEU A 45 23.83 8.54 17.38
C LEU A 45 24.01 10.06 17.30
N ARG A 46 25.23 10.55 17.05
CA ARG A 46 25.55 11.98 16.93
C ARG A 46 24.67 12.69 15.89
N ARG A 47 24.52 12.11 14.70
CA ARG A 47 23.66 12.67 13.63
C ARG A 47 22.18 12.78 14.05
N ARG A 48 21.70 11.89 14.93
CA ARG A 48 20.32 11.93 15.46
C ARG A 48 20.15 12.91 16.60
N VAL A 49 21.14 12.97 17.51
CA VAL A 49 21.16 13.93 18.62
C VAL A 49 21.18 15.36 18.07
N ASN A 50 22.03 15.63 17.06
CA ASN A 50 22.15 16.93 16.40
C ASN A 50 20.95 17.30 15.51
N GLY A 51 19.96 16.41 15.35
CA GLY A 51 18.78 16.66 14.51
C GLY A 51 19.03 16.59 13.00
N THR A 52 20.23 16.23 12.55
CA THR A 52 20.54 16.04 11.12
C THR A 52 19.73 14.90 10.50
N VAL A 53 19.37 13.91 11.31
CA VAL A 53 18.56 12.76 10.89
C VAL A 53 17.53 12.48 11.97
N GLU A 54 16.27 12.30 11.59
CA GLU A 54 15.23 11.85 12.53
C GLU A 54 15.60 10.49 13.14
N VAL A 55 15.24 10.30 14.41
CA VAL A 55 15.49 9.03 15.13
C VAL A 55 14.90 7.85 14.35
N ASN A 56 13.69 8.05 13.81
CA ASN A 56 12.89 7.05 13.10
C ASN A 56 13.13 6.98 11.59
N CYS A 57 14.16 7.67 11.08
CA CYS A 57 14.46 7.70 9.65
C CYS A 57 14.68 6.28 9.08
N LYS A 58 13.94 5.97 8.00
CA LYS A 58 14.10 4.73 7.23
C LYS A 58 15.23 4.89 6.21
N PRO A 59 16.09 3.87 6.01
CA PRO A 59 17.11 3.92 4.98
C PRO A 59 16.49 3.95 3.57
N GLY A 60 17.05 4.79 2.71
CA GLY A 60 16.66 4.89 1.30
C GLY A 60 15.99 6.23 0.95
N PRO A 61 15.78 6.50 -0.35
CA PRO A 61 15.06 7.68 -0.78
C PRO A 61 13.60 7.66 -0.29
N PRO A 62 13.00 8.82 -0.06
CA PRO A 62 11.58 8.91 0.24
C PRO A 62 10.74 8.34 -0.91
N THR A 63 9.55 7.87 -0.58
CA THR A 63 8.57 7.45 -1.59
C THR A 63 8.09 8.66 -2.38
N VAL A 64 7.78 8.46 -3.67
CA VAL A 64 7.25 9.52 -4.55
C VAL A 64 5.92 10.05 -4.01
N LEU A 65 5.04 9.13 -3.60
CA LEU A 65 3.78 9.46 -2.96
C LEU A 65 3.94 9.39 -1.44
N THR A 66 3.25 10.28 -0.72
CA THR A 66 3.20 10.22 0.74
C THR A 66 2.36 9.03 1.18
N LYS A 67 2.45 8.67 2.47
CA LYS A 67 1.64 7.59 3.02
C LYS A 67 0.13 7.87 2.84
N GLU A 68 -0.30 9.11 3.08
CA GLU A 68 -1.70 9.52 2.93
C GLU A 68 -2.21 9.39 1.49
N GLU A 69 -1.37 9.73 0.51
CA GLU A 69 -1.70 9.57 -0.91
C GLU A 69 -1.80 8.11 -1.32
N GLU A 70 -0.90 7.27 -0.79
CA GLU A 70 -0.96 5.83 -1.01
C GLU A 70 -2.18 5.19 -0.32
N ASP A 71 -2.54 5.67 0.87
CA ASP A 71 -3.76 5.25 1.58
C ASP A 71 -5.02 5.59 0.78
N MET A 72 -5.08 6.75 0.11
CA MET A 72 -6.19 7.08 -0.80
C MET A 72 -6.29 6.12 -1.98
N ILE A 73 -5.16 5.79 -2.62
CA ILE A 73 -5.12 4.81 -3.71
C ILE A 73 -5.58 3.45 -3.18
N TYR A 74 -5.09 3.03 -2.02
CA TYR A 74 -5.49 1.77 -1.39
C TYR A 74 -7.00 1.69 -1.16
N ASN A 75 -7.60 2.73 -0.57
CA ASN A 75 -9.04 2.77 -0.31
C ASN A 75 -9.85 2.67 -1.61
N TYR A 76 -9.40 3.35 -2.67
CA TYR A 76 -10.01 3.22 -3.99
C TYR A 76 -9.94 1.78 -4.53
N LEU A 77 -8.80 1.10 -4.39
CA LEU A 77 -8.66 -0.30 -4.81
C LEU A 77 -9.60 -1.23 -4.05
N VAL A 78 -9.76 -1.02 -2.74
CA VAL A 78 -10.68 -1.80 -1.90
C VAL A 78 -12.12 -1.58 -2.34
N GLN A 79 -12.55 -0.33 -2.53
CA GLN A 79 -13.90 -0.02 -3.01
C GLN A 79 -14.20 -0.66 -4.37
N MET A 80 -13.26 -0.58 -5.31
CA MET A 80 -13.42 -1.21 -6.63
C MET A 80 -13.50 -2.74 -6.50
N SER A 81 -12.70 -3.34 -5.62
CA SER A 81 -12.78 -4.76 -5.33
C SER A 81 -14.13 -5.17 -4.73
N ASP A 82 -14.68 -4.37 -3.81
CA ASP A 82 -15.98 -4.63 -3.17
C ASP A 82 -17.13 -4.54 -4.18
N MET A 83 -17.02 -3.64 -5.16
CA MET A 83 -17.92 -3.55 -6.31
C MET A 83 -17.73 -4.68 -7.34
N GLY A 84 -16.73 -5.54 -7.17
CA GLY A 84 -16.42 -6.64 -8.09
C GLY A 84 -15.52 -6.26 -9.27
N TYR A 85 -14.99 -5.04 -9.31
CA TYR A 85 -14.05 -4.57 -10.33
C TYR A 85 -12.61 -4.84 -9.93
N GLY A 86 -12.04 -5.92 -10.46
CA GLY A 86 -10.60 -6.21 -10.32
C GLY A 86 -9.75 -5.26 -11.17
N LEU A 87 -8.88 -4.46 -10.53
CA LEU A 87 -7.96 -3.57 -11.24
C LEU A 87 -6.64 -4.28 -11.57
N SER A 88 -6.15 -4.07 -12.80
CA SER A 88 -4.89 -4.65 -13.25
C SER A 88 -3.69 -3.88 -12.66
N ARG A 89 -2.52 -4.54 -12.63
CA ARG A 89 -1.26 -3.92 -12.17
C ARG A 89 -0.95 -2.62 -12.94
N GLU A 90 -1.18 -2.63 -14.24
CA GLU A 90 -0.93 -1.49 -15.14
C GLU A 90 -1.89 -0.33 -14.84
N THR A 91 -3.15 -0.63 -14.55
CA THR A 91 -4.11 0.39 -14.14
C THR A 91 -3.70 1.03 -12.81
N VAL A 92 -3.26 0.24 -11.83
CA VAL A 92 -2.78 0.80 -10.55
C VAL A 92 -1.55 1.69 -10.75
N MET A 93 -0.61 1.27 -11.60
CA MET A 93 0.59 2.06 -11.90
C MET A 93 0.27 3.36 -12.66
N SER A 94 -0.69 3.34 -13.59
CA SER A 94 -1.13 4.56 -14.28
C SER A 94 -1.92 5.50 -13.38
N ILE A 95 -2.71 4.98 -12.44
CA ILE A 95 -3.36 5.80 -11.39
C ILE A 95 -2.30 6.52 -10.57
N ALA A 96 -1.26 5.81 -10.11
CA ALA A 96 -0.18 6.40 -9.32
C ALA A 96 0.56 7.51 -10.09
N TYR A 97 0.80 7.31 -11.39
CA TYR A 97 1.37 8.34 -12.27
C TYR A 97 0.46 9.58 -12.35
N LYS A 98 -0.83 9.38 -12.64
CA LYS A 98 -1.81 10.48 -12.72
C LYS A 98 -1.95 11.24 -11.41
N VAL A 99 -1.89 10.56 -10.27
CA VAL A 99 -1.90 11.22 -8.95
C VAL A 99 -0.65 12.07 -8.76
N ALA A 100 0.52 11.55 -9.11
CA ALA A 100 1.78 12.29 -8.99
C ALA A 100 1.82 13.54 -9.88
N GLU A 101 1.34 13.43 -11.14
CA GLU A 101 1.22 14.55 -12.08
C GLU A 101 0.20 15.59 -11.61
N LYS A 102 -0.98 15.18 -11.14
CA LYS A 102 -2.00 16.10 -10.60
C LYS A 102 -1.49 16.88 -9.39
N LEU A 103 -0.71 16.23 -8.53
CA LEU A 103 -0.08 16.86 -7.37
C LEU A 103 1.22 17.61 -7.71
N LYS A 104 1.61 17.64 -9.00
CA LYS A 104 2.84 18.27 -9.50
C LYS A 104 4.09 17.85 -8.74
N LYS A 105 4.15 16.57 -8.34
CA LYS A 105 5.30 16.03 -7.62
C LYS A 105 6.43 15.69 -8.58
N GLN A 106 7.66 15.97 -8.17
CA GLN A 106 8.82 15.44 -8.88
C GLN A 106 8.85 13.91 -8.72
N HIS A 107 8.84 13.20 -9.84
CA HIS A 107 8.86 11.75 -9.86
C HIS A 107 9.79 11.20 -10.94
N PRO A 108 10.42 10.03 -10.70
CA PRO A 108 11.26 9.36 -11.70
C PRO A 108 10.45 8.51 -12.69
N PHE A 109 9.11 8.57 -12.66
CA PHE A 109 8.27 7.77 -13.54
C PHE A 109 8.52 8.12 -15.00
N THR A 110 8.62 7.10 -15.85
CA THR A 110 8.91 7.23 -17.28
C THR A 110 7.80 6.54 -18.05
N GLY A 111 7.28 7.20 -19.08
CA GLY A 111 5.99 6.81 -19.68
C GLY A 111 4.83 7.13 -18.72
N GLU A 112 3.60 7.04 -19.22
CA GLU A 112 2.38 7.41 -18.48
C GLU A 112 2.00 6.42 -17.35
N SER A 113 3.00 5.85 -16.67
CA SER A 113 2.86 4.80 -15.67
C SER A 113 3.97 4.85 -14.63
N ALA A 114 3.64 4.52 -13.39
CA ALA A 114 4.63 4.21 -12.37
C ALA A 114 5.42 2.93 -12.73
N GLY A 115 6.64 2.82 -12.21
CA GLY A 115 7.49 1.65 -12.43
C GLY A 115 7.12 0.45 -11.55
N ARG A 116 7.53 -0.76 -11.97
CA ARG A 116 7.30 -2.02 -11.21
C ARG A 116 7.82 -1.96 -9.78
N SER A 117 8.99 -1.34 -9.57
CA SER A 117 9.59 -1.16 -8.23
C SER A 117 8.69 -0.36 -7.29
N TRP A 118 7.98 0.65 -7.83
CA TRP A 118 7.01 1.42 -7.04
C TRP A 118 5.84 0.54 -6.61
N LEU A 119 5.26 -0.24 -7.53
CA LEU A 119 4.15 -1.16 -7.23
C LEU A 119 4.54 -2.20 -6.17
N ASP A 120 5.74 -2.78 -6.26
CA ASP A 120 6.24 -3.73 -5.26
C ASP A 120 6.44 -3.06 -3.89
N GLY A 121 6.90 -1.80 -3.90
CA GLY A 121 6.97 -0.98 -2.69
C GLY A 121 5.62 -0.72 -2.06
N PHE A 122 4.65 -0.31 -2.87
CA PHE A 122 3.28 -0.05 -2.46
C PHE A 122 2.64 -1.30 -1.84
N ARG A 123 2.79 -2.47 -2.49
CA ARG A 123 2.30 -3.74 -1.93
C ARG A 123 2.99 -4.14 -0.63
N ARG A 124 4.28 -3.85 -0.46
CA ARG A 124 4.99 -4.08 0.81
C ARG A 124 4.46 -3.20 1.94
N ARG A 125 3.94 -2.02 1.63
CA ARG A 125 3.34 -1.09 2.60
C ARG A 125 1.87 -1.42 2.87
N HIS A 126 1.15 -1.99 1.90
CA HIS A 126 -0.25 -2.42 2.01
C HIS A 126 -0.38 -3.93 1.79
N PRO A 127 -0.05 -4.77 2.79
CA PRO A 127 -0.01 -6.23 2.64
C PRO A 127 -1.39 -6.87 2.44
N SER A 128 -2.48 -6.16 2.72
CA SER A 128 -3.86 -6.59 2.46
C SER A 128 -4.20 -6.69 0.97
N ILE A 129 -3.44 -6.01 0.10
CA ILE A 129 -3.64 -6.07 -1.36
C ILE A 129 -3.09 -7.40 -1.88
N THR A 130 -3.99 -8.27 -2.33
CA THR A 130 -3.64 -9.52 -3.01
C THR A 130 -3.90 -9.42 -4.50
N ILE A 131 -2.99 -9.97 -5.29
CA ILE A 131 -3.19 -10.09 -6.74
C ILE A 131 -3.80 -11.45 -6.99
N ARG A 132 -4.98 -11.48 -7.59
CA ARG A 132 -5.68 -12.71 -7.92
C ARG A 132 -5.78 -12.87 -9.43
N THR A 133 -5.74 -14.11 -9.87
CA THR A 133 -6.11 -14.45 -11.24
C THR A 133 -7.63 -14.52 -11.29
N PRO A 134 -8.30 -13.83 -12.22
CA PRO A 134 -9.75 -13.96 -12.37
C PRO A 134 -10.10 -15.41 -12.71
N LEU A 135 -11.11 -15.96 -12.04
CA LEU A 135 -11.61 -17.29 -12.40
C LEU A 135 -12.38 -17.19 -13.72
N PRO A 136 -12.18 -18.12 -14.66
CA PRO A 136 -12.99 -18.17 -15.86
C PRO A 136 -14.45 -18.39 -15.47
N LEU A 137 -15.36 -17.59 -16.05
CA LEU A 137 -16.78 -17.76 -15.86
C LEU A 137 -17.21 -19.07 -16.54
N SER A 138 -17.81 -19.99 -15.80
CA SER A 138 -18.32 -21.24 -16.37
C SER A 138 -19.40 -20.94 -17.41
N TYR A 139 -19.46 -21.73 -18.49
CA TYR A 139 -20.42 -21.56 -19.58
C TYR A 139 -21.87 -21.34 -19.09
N ASN A 140 -22.38 -22.20 -18.21
CA ASN A 140 -23.75 -22.08 -17.69
C ASN A 140 -23.99 -20.74 -16.97
N ARG A 141 -23.02 -20.26 -16.18
CA ARG A 141 -23.12 -18.94 -15.51
C ARG A 141 -23.12 -17.80 -16.52
N ALA A 142 -22.34 -17.89 -17.59
CA ALA A 142 -22.34 -16.90 -18.65
C ALA A 142 -23.69 -16.85 -19.39
N VAL A 143 -24.26 -18.01 -19.71
CA VAL A 143 -25.57 -18.12 -20.37
C VAL A 143 -26.70 -17.58 -19.46
N SER A 144 -26.70 -17.93 -18.17
CA SER A 144 -27.72 -17.46 -17.22
C SER A 144 -27.60 -15.97 -16.85
N ALA A 145 -26.44 -15.36 -17.07
CA ALA A 145 -26.23 -13.92 -16.87
C ALA A 145 -26.48 -13.11 -18.15
N ASN A 146 -27.04 -13.71 -19.21
CA ASN A 146 -27.45 -13.00 -20.40
C ASN A 146 -28.62 -12.06 -20.10
N ILE A 147 -28.58 -10.85 -20.64
CA ILE A 147 -29.62 -9.82 -20.46
C ILE A 147 -31.02 -10.34 -20.78
N ASP A 148 -31.16 -11.16 -21.83
CA ASP A 148 -32.46 -11.73 -22.22
C ASP A 148 -32.98 -12.69 -21.14
N THR A 149 -32.11 -13.55 -20.63
CA THR A 149 -32.45 -14.52 -19.57
C THR A 149 -32.78 -13.85 -18.24
N VAL A 150 -32.04 -12.78 -17.90
CA VAL A 150 -32.27 -11.98 -16.69
C VAL A 150 -33.59 -11.23 -16.79
N ASN A 151 -33.86 -10.58 -17.92
CA ASN A 151 -35.10 -9.85 -18.15
C ASN A 151 -36.32 -10.78 -18.15
N ASP A 152 -36.24 -11.94 -18.80
CA ASP A 152 -37.30 -12.94 -18.78
C ASP A 152 -37.58 -13.44 -17.35
N PHE A 153 -36.54 -13.74 -16.57
CA PHE A 153 -36.68 -14.16 -15.18
C PHE A 153 -37.35 -13.10 -14.30
N PHE A 154 -36.86 -11.85 -14.31
CA PHE A 154 -37.44 -10.77 -13.51
C PHE A 154 -38.83 -10.37 -14.01
N GLY A 155 -39.11 -10.47 -15.31
CA GLY A 155 -40.45 -10.29 -15.87
C GLY A 155 -41.44 -11.32 -15.33
N LYS A 156 -41.05 -12.60 -15.31
CA LYS A 156 -41.87 -13.68 -14.72
C LYS A 156 -42.11 -13.47 -13.22
N ILE A 157 -41.07 -13.10 -12.47
CA ILE A 157 -41.19 -12.75 -11.05
C ILE A 157 -42.17 -11.60 -10.86
N GLY A 158 -42.00 -10.49 -11.60
CA GLY A 158 -42.89 -9.34 -11.53
C GLY A 158 -44.36 -9.72 -11.77
N GLY A 159 -44.61 -10.59 -12.76
CA GLY A 159 -45.95 -11.11 -13.05
C GLY A 159 -46.57 -11.93 -11.91
N VAL A 160 -45.78 -12.77 -11.23
CA VAL A 160 -46.25 -13.54 -10.06
C VAL A 160 -46.51 -12.64 -8.87
N TYR A 161 -45.59 -11.71 -8.58
CA TYR A 161 -45.72 -10.75 -7.48
C TYR A 161 -46.96 -9.85 -7.66
N GLY A 162 -47.24 -9.42 -8.89
CA GLY A 162 -48.46 -8.69 -9.22
C GLY A 162 -49.72 -9.53 -9.03
N ARG A 163 -49.73 -10.78 -9.52
CA ARG A 163 -50.88 -11.69 -9.37
C ARG A 163 -51.23 -11.99 -7.90
N LEU A 164 -50.21 -12.15 -7.06
CA LEU A 164 -50.37 -12.47 -5.65
C LEU A 164 -50.50 -11.23 -4.74
N ASN A 165 -50.50 -10.01 -5.31
CA ASN A 165 -50.50 -8.74 -4.58
C ASN A 165 -49.44 -8.70 -3.46
N LEU A 166 -48.24 -9.22 -3.73
CA LEU A 166 -47.14 -9.27 -2.76
C LEU A 166 -46.29 -8.00 -2.78
N ILE A 167 -46.51 -7.11 -3.74
CA ILE A 167 -45.75 -5.86 -3.90
C ILE A 167 -46.13 -4.83 -2.82
N SER A 168 -47.33 -4.91 -2.25
CA SER A 168 -47.88 -3.95 -1.29
C SER A 168 -48.05 -4.48 0.13
N LYS A 169 -47.67 -5.73 0.40
CA LYS A 169 -47.70 -6.29 1.75
C LYS A 169 -46.33 -6.05 2.43
N PRO A 170 -46.31 -5.46 3.64
CA PRO A 170 -45.08 -5.20 4.38
C PRO A 170 -44.32 -6.48 4.72
#